data_AF-I1NVP1-F1
#
_entry.id   AF-I1NVP1-F1
#
_cell.length_a   1.000
_cell.length_b   1.000
_cell.length_c   1.000
_cell.angle_alpha   90.00
_cell.angle_beta   90.00
_cell.angle_gamma   90.00
#
_symmetry.space_group_name_H-M   'P 1'
#
loop_
_entity.id
_entity.type
_entity.pdbx_description
1 polymer ?
#
loop_
_entity_poly.entity_id
_entity_poly.type
_entity_poly.pdbx_seq_one_letter_code
_entity_poly.pdbx_strand_id
1 'polypeptide(L)'
;VALLLLVALIFSTLSPSEAEAEAAAATLRRRQVRSLLKRLNKPPLATIQSLDGDIIDCVHISRQPAFDHPLLKNHTIQMRPSIQPSVMYGEAARPFTQT
;
A
#
# COMPACT_ATOMS: atom_id res chain seq x y z
N VAL A 1 40.72 41.02 -7.69
CA VAL A 1 39.42 41.37 -7.05
C VAL A 1 38.26 41.17 -8.02
N ALA A 2 38.20 41.86 -9.16
CA ALA A 2 37.11 41.72 -10.15
C ALA A 2 36.86 40.26 -10.62
N LEU A 3 37.93 39.51 -10.94
CA LEU A 3 37.80 38.10 -11.34
C LEU A 3 37.21 37.21 -10.23
N LEU A 4 37.55 37.46 -8.97
CA LEU A 4 37.02 36.71 -7.82
C LEU A 4 35.53 37.00 -7.59
N LEU A 5 35.11 38.25 -7.81
CA LEU A 5 33.69 38.63 -7.73
C LEU A 5 32.87 37.99 -8.86
N LEU A 6 33.41 37.93 -10.07
CA LEU A 6 32.77 37.24 -11.19
C LEU A 6 32.62 35.74 -10.92
N VAL A 7 33.67 35.10 -10.40
CA VAL A 7 33.61 33.67 -10.01
C VAL A 7 32.57 33.44 -8.92
N ALA A 8 32.49 34.30 -7.90
CA ALA A 8 31.48 34.18 -6.83
C ALA A 8 30.04 34.30 -7.36
N LEU A 9 29.76 35.26 -8.25
CA LEU A 9 28.44 35.43 -8.88
C LEU A 9 28.06 34.22 -9.73
N ILE A 10 29.01 33.68 -10.50
CA ILE A 10 28.82 32.45 -11.27
C ILE A 10 28.45 31.30 -10.32
N PHE A 11 29.22 31.09 -9.24
CA PHE A 11 28.90 30.07 -8.25
C PHE A 11 27.51 30.23 -7.61
N SER A 12 27.10 31.46 -7.29
CA SER A 12 25.76 31.75 -6.74
C SER A 12 24.62 31.47 -7.73
N THR A 13 24.87 31.59 -9.03
CA THR A 13 23.85 31.30 -10.07
C THR A 13 23.85 29.86 -10.57
N LEU A 14 24.97 29.13 -10.41
CA LEU A 14 25.08 27.71 -10.80
C LEU A 14 24.57 26.77 -9.70
N SER A 15 24.54 27.20 -8.44
CA SER A 15 23.93 26.40 -7.38
C SER A 15 22.41 26.33 -7.61
N PRO A 16 21.82 25.13 -7.64
CA PRO A 16 20.37 25.00 -7.73
C PRO A 16 19.75 25.75 -6.56
N SER A 17 18.74 26.57 -6.86
CA SER A 17 18.08 27.34 -5.80
C SER A 17 17.38 26.40 -4.84
N GLU A 18 17.23 26.81 -3.58
CA GLU A 18 16.46 26.05 -2.57
C GLU A 18 15.04 25.72 -3.08
N ALA A 19 14.44 26.64 -3.84
CA ALA A 19 13.14 26.46 -4.47
C ALA A 19 13.12 25.34 -5.53
N GLU A 20 14.18 25.20 -6.34
CA GLU A 20 14.30 24.12 -7.33
C GLU A 20 14.47 22.75 -6.65
N ALA A 21 15.28 22.70 -5.59
CA ALA A 21 15.47 21.50 -4.80
C ALA A 21 14.15 21.04 -4.13
N GLU A 22 13.40 21.98 -3.55
CA GLU A 22 12.10 21.70 -2.95
C GLU A 22 11.06 21.26 -4.00
N ALA A 23 11.00 21.92 -5.16
CA ALA A 23 10.12 21.53 -6.26
C ALA A 23 10.42 20.12 -6.77
N ALA A 24 11.70 19.74 -6.88
CA ALA A 24 12.12 18.40 -7.23
C ALA A 24 11.69 17.37 -6.18
N ALA A 25 11.89 17.66 -4.89
CA ALA A 25 11.47 16.81 -3.78
C ALA A 25 9.94 16.64 -3.73
N ALA A 26 9.18 17.72 -3.91
CA ALA A 26 7.72 17.69 -3.99
C ALA A 26 7.24 16.83 -5.18
N THR A 27 7.92 16.93 -6.32
CA THR A 27 7.63 16.12 -7.50
C THR A 27 7.89 14.63 -7.25
N LEU A 28 9.01 14.30 -6.60
CA LEU A 28 9.33 12.92 -6.19
C LEU A 28 8.27 12.37 -5.24
N ARG A 29 7.90 13.13 -4.21
CA ARG A 29 6.85 12.76 -3.25
C ARG A 29 5.52 12.50 -3.94
N ARG A 30 5.10 13.38 -4.87
CA ARG A 30 3.88 13.18 -5.68
C ARG A 30 3.95 11.91 -6.54
N ARG A 31 5.12 11.54 -7.05
CA ARG A 31 5.30 10.28 -7.81
C ARG A 31 5.19 9.07 -6.88
N GLN A 32 5.80 9.12 -5.70
CA GLN A 32 5.71 8.06 -4.69
C GLN A 32 4.27 7.84 -4.21
N VAL A 33 3.55 8.92 -3.89
CA VAL A 33 2.12 8.86 -3.51
C VAL A 33 1.29 8.25 -4.63
N ARG A 34 1.48 8.68 -5.89
CA ARG A 34 0.76 8.10 -7.03
C ARG A 34 1.05 6.61 -7.22
N SER A 35 2.30 6.19 -7.05
CA SER A 35 2.68 4.78 -7.13
C SER A 35 2.04 3.96 -6.00
N LEU A 36 2.03 4.48 -4.78
CA LEU A 36 1.39 3.84 -3.64
C LEU A 36 -0.12 3.71 -3.84
N LEU A 37 -0.80 4.76 -4.27
CA LEU A 37 -2.24 4.73 -4.53
C LEU A 37 -2.60 3.70 -5.61
N LYS A 38 -1.79 3.56 -6.67
CA LYS A 38 -2.00 2.51 -7.68
C LYS A 38 -1.88 1.09 -7.13
N ARG A 39 -1.05 0.87 -6.10
CA ARG A 39 -0.91 -0.44 -5.44
C ARG A 39 -2.06 -0.72 -4.48
N LEU A 40 -2.51 0.30 -3.75
CA LEU A 40 -3.61 0.17 -2.78
C LEU A 40 -4.98 0.05 -3.46
N ASN A 41 -5.25 0.88 -4.46
CA ASN A 41 -6.54 0.95 -5.15
C ASN A 41 -6.63 -0.10 -6.26
N LYS A 42 -6.92 -1.34 -5.86
CA LYS A 42 -7.18 -2.45 -6.80
C LYS A 42 -8.66 -2.45 -7.22
N PRO A 43 -8.97 -2.79 -8.48
CA PRO A 43 -10.35 -2.78 -8.95
C PRO A 43 -11.18 -3.84 -8.19
N PRO A 44 -12.36 -3.48 -7.68
CA PRO A 44 -13.25 -4.42 -6.99
C PRO A 44 -13.83 -5.44 -7.97
N LEU A 45 -14.01 -6.66 -7.47
CA LEU A 45 -14.82 -7.71 -8.12
C LEU A 45 -16.30 -7.56 -7.79
N ALA A 46 -16.59 -7.06 -6.59
CA ALA A 46 -17.92 -6.78 -6.10
C ALA A 46 -17.82 -5.65 -5.08
N THR A 47 -18.92 -4.92 -4.92
CA THR A 47 -19.04 -3.87 -3.91
C THR A 47 -20.27 -4.19 -3.07
N ILE A 48 -20.08 -4.27 -1.76
CA ILE A 48 -21.13 -4.53 -0.78
C ILE A 48 -21.41 -3.22 -0.07
N GLN A 49 -22.67 -2.81 -0.04
CA GLN A 49 -23.10 -1.68 0.77
C GLN A 49 -23.75 -2.20 2.06
N SER A 50 -23.22 -1.78 3.21
CA SER A 50 -23.84 -2.04 4.50
C SER A 50 -25.11 -1.20 4.67
N LEU A 51 -26.02 -1.66 5.53
CA LEU A 51 -27.21 -0.90 5.95
C LEU A 51 -26.82 0.45 6.55
N ASP A 52 -25.67 0.52 7.22
CA ASP A 52 -25.14 1.73 7.83
C ASP A 52 -24.47 2.68 6.83
N GLY A 53 -24.39 2.30 5.55
CA GLY A 53 -23.82 3.10 4.47
C GLY A 53 -22.35 2.83 4.14
N ASP A 54 -21.69 1.93 4.87
CA ASP A 54 -20.32 1.49 4.54
C ASP A 54 -20.26 0.83 3.16
N ILE A 55 -19.25 1.18 2.37
CA ILE A 55 -18.99 0.60 1.06
C ILE A 55 -17.75 -0.29 1.17
N ILE A 56 -17.93 -1.60 0.98
CA ILE A 56 -16.89 -2.61 1.10
C ILE A 56 -16.60 -3.19 -0.29
N ASP A 57 -15.44 -2.82 -0.82
CA ASP A 57 -14.94 -3.34 -2.09
C ASP A 57 -14.23 -4.67 -1.89
N CYS A 58 -14.77 -5.72 -2.51
CA CYS A 58 -14.21 -7.06 -2.50
C CYS A 58 -13.18 -7.21 -3.61
N VAL A 59 -11.99 -7.71 -3.27
CA VAL A 59 -10.97 -8.12 -4.25
C VAL A 59 -10.56 -9.58 -4.03
N HIS A 60 -9.99 -10.21 -5.05
CA HIS A 60 -9.53 -11.59 -4.95
C HIS A 60 -8.58 -11.77 -3.75
N ILE A 61 -8.73 -12.85 -2.98
CA ILE A 61 -8.00 -13.05 -1.72
C ILE A 61 -6.48 -12.97 -1.90
N SER A 62 -5.93 -13.59 -2.95
CA SER A 62 -4.49 -13.53 -3.26
C SER A 62 -4.01 -12.17 -3.77
N ARG A 63 -4.93 -11.26 -4.10
CA ARG A 63 -4.65 -9.92 -4.59
C ARG A 63 -4.96 -8.84 -3.54
N GLN A 64 -5.27 -9.20 -2.30
CA GLN A 64 -5.48 -8.20 -1.25
C GLN A 64 -4.21 -7.34 -1.06
N PRO A 65 -4.32 -6.03 -0.79
CA PRO A 65 -3.16 -5.13 -0.65
C PRO A 65 -2.12 -5.59 0.38
N ALA A 66 -2.56 -6.28 1.44
CA ALA A 66 -1.67 -6.85 2.46
C ALA A 66 -0.60 -7.80 1.86
N PHE A 67 -0.95 -8.58 0.83
CA PHE A 67 -0.04 -9.53 0.19
C PHE A 67 0.97 -8.89 -0.78
N ASP A 68 0.90 -7.57 -1.02
CA ASP A 68 1.94 -6.84 -1.76
C ASP A 68 3.18 -6.58 -0.91
N HIS A 69 3.14 -6.93 0.38
CA HIS A 69 4.29 -6.82 1.26
C HIS A 69 5.36 -7.87 0.88
N PRO A 70 6.65 -7.49 0.74
CA PRO A 70 7.70 -8.41 0.30
C PRO A 70 7.80 -9.70 1.14
N LEU A 71 7.58 -9.61 2.45
CA LEU A 71 7.59 -10.75 3.36
C LEU A 71 6.42 -11.73 3.17
N LEU A 72 5.35 -11.30 2.49
CA LEU A 72 4.18 -12.13 2.20
C LEU A 72 4.13 -12.58 0.74
N LYS A 73 5.19 -12.30 -0.03
CA LYS A 73 5.31 -12.75 -1.42
C LYS A 73 5.33 -14.28 -1.44
N ASN A 74 4.41 -14.88 -2.22
CA ASN A 74 4.21 -16.32 -2.32
C ASN A 74 3.73 -17.00 -1.03
N HIS A 75 3.15 -16.25 -0.10
CA HIS A 75 2.53 -16.83 1.09
C HIS A 75 1.32 -17.70 0.70
N THR A 76 1.33 -18.99 1.09
CA THR A 76 0.16 -19.87 0.96
C THR A 76 -0.90 -19.45 1.97
N ILE A 77 -2.01 -18.91 1.49
CA ILE A 77 -3.10 -18.44 2.34
C ILE A 77 -3.75 -19.64 3.03
N GLN A 78 -3.71 -19.64 4.36
CA GLN A 78 -4.39 -20.65 5.15
C GLN A 78 -5.85 -20.26 5.30
N MET A 79 -6.74 -21.10 4.79
CA MET A 79 -8.17 -20.91 4.95
C MET A 79 -8.62 -21.47 6.30
N ARG A 80 -9.73 -20.93 6.82
CA ARG A 80 -10.38 -21.51 8.00
C ARG A 80 -10.65 -23.00 7.71
N PRO A 81 -10.22 -23.92 8.60
CA PRO A 81 -10.51 -25.34 8.42
C PRO A 81 -12.02 -25.56 8.46
N SER A 82 -12.50 -26.47 7.62
CA SER A 82 -13.91 -26.89 7.60
C SER A 82 -14.35 -27.61 8.87
N ILE A 83 -13.38 -28.06 9.66
CA ILE A 83 -13.56 -28.75 10.92
C ILE A 83 -12.99 -27.87 12.02
N GLN A 84 -13.85 -27.51 12.98
CA GLN A 84 -13.37 -26.90 14.21
C GLN A 84 -12.70 -28.00 15.06
N PRO A 85 -11.40 -27.86 15.39
CA PRO A 85 -10.77 -28.81 16.29
C PRO A 85 -11.51 -28.75 17.63
N SER A 86 -12.02 -29.90 18.09
CA SER A 86 -12.71 -29.99 19.36
C SER A 86 -11.72 -29.64 20.47
N VAL A 87 -12.06 -28.62 21.25
CA VAL A 87 -11.20 -28.17 22.35
C VAL A 87 -11.35 -29.18 23.48
N MET A 88 -10.47 -30.19 23.50
CA MET A 88 -10.05 -31.04 24.63
C MET A 88 -11.10 -31.52 25.66
N TYR A 89 -12.38 -31.64 25.31
CA TYR A 89 -13.38 -32.33 26.14
C TYR A 89 -14.41 -33.03 25.26
N GLY A 90 -14.06 -34.21 24.72
CA GLY A 90 -15.01 -35.25 24.27
C GLY A 90 -16.03 -34.91 23.18
N GLU A 91 -16.09 -33.69 22.67
CA GLU A 91 -17.05 -33.29 21.66
C GLU A 91 -16.55 -33.72 20.27
N ALA A 92 -17.37 -34.45 19.51
CA ALA A 92 -17.04 -34.82 18.14
C ALA A 92 -16.86 -33.57 17.27
N ALA A 93 -15.88 -33.60 16.38
CA ALA A 93 -15.63 -32.56 15.38
C ALA A 93 -16.94 -32.22 14.63
N ARG A 94 -17.47 -31.00 14.85
CA ARG A 94 -18.69 -30.55 14.18
C ARG A 94 -18.33 -29.87 12.86
N PRO A 95 -18.88 -30.33 11.72
CA PRO A 95 -18.74 -29.62 10.46
C PRO A 95 -19.35 -28.22 10.59
N PHE A 96 -18.62 -27.19 10.14
CA PHE A 96 -19.20 -25.86 10.04
C PHE A 96 -20.14 -25.82 8.84
N THR A 97 -21.46 -25.84 9.08
CA THR A 97 -22.47 -25.57 8.06
C THR A 97 -22.62 -24.05 7.94
N GLN A 98 -21.94 -23.45 6.96
CA GLN A 98 -22.15 -22.04 6.62
C GLN A 98 -23.44 -21.93 5.81
N THR A 99 -24.47 -21.27 6.37
CA THR A 99 -25.72 -20.91 5.67
C THR A 99 -25.51 -19.64 4.85
#